data_AF-A0A6J2RCT1-F1
#
_entry.id   AF-A0A6J2RCT1-F1
#
_cell.length_a   1.000
_cell.length_b   1.000
_cell.length_c   1.000
_cell.angle_alpha   90.00
_cell.angle_beta   90.00
_cell.angle_gamma   90.00
#
_symmetry.space_group_name_H-M   'P 1'
#
loop_
_entity.id
_entity.type
_entity.pdbx_description
1 polymer ?
#
loop_
_entity_poly.entity_id
_entity_poly.type
_entity_poly.pdbx_seq_one_letter_code
_entity_poly.pdbx_strand_id
1 'polypeptide(L)'
;MHFCCSQCRYQFCSGCNNPFHTTCAVDECSVSGLHAHHPRDCLFYLRDWEPSRLQALLQNNGVAFNTEPPPGTQTGLCGVIEQKDEGGQQPDSACGAQTQPGHAGLCEKHYREYLVSLINSHSIDPAPLYSSSELLLACRRYKVDDARRDGEDGEAGFTYYSSLLQKLMDEVPLGDKVPRKK
;
A
#
# COMPACT_ATOMS: atom_id res chain seq x y z
N MET A 1 3.01 -10.08 -3.12
CA MET A 1 3.69 -9.47 -1.95
C MET A 1 4.40 -10.48 -1.06
N HIS A 2 4.00 -11.75 -1.02
CA HIS A 2 4.75 -12.77 -0.31
C HIS A 2 6.07 -13.08 -1.04
N PHE A 3 7.20 -12.96 -0.35
CA PHE A 3 8.53 -13.26 -0.85
C PHE A 3 9.22 -14.26 0.09
N CYS A 4 9.98 -15.19 -0.48
CA CYS A 4 10.81 -16.14 0.27
C CYS A 4 12.27 -15.95 -0.13
N CYS A 5 13.13 -15.61 0.82
CA CYS A 5 14.56 -15.46 0.56
C CYS A 5 15.18 -16.81 0.17
N SER A 6 15.87 -16.87 -0.96
CA SER A 6 16.51 -18.11 -1.44
C SER A 6 17.64 -18.60 -0.53
N GLN A 7 18.30 -17.70 0.20
CA GLN A 7 19.43 -18.02 1.07
C GLN A 7 19.01 -18.54 2.44
N CYS A 8 18.11 -17.83 3.13
CA CYS A 8 17.73 -18.15 4.51
C CYS A 8 16.29 -18.66 4.67
N ARG A 9 15.52 -18.76 3.58
CA ARG A 9 14.11 -19.17 3.57
C ARG A 9 13.16 -18.28 4.38
N TYR A 10 13.62 -17.11 4.82
CA TYR A 10 12.78 -16.14 5.50
C TYR A 10 11.66 -15.66 4.57
N GLN A 11 10.42 -15.71 5.06
CA GLN A 11 9.21 -15.32 4.33
C GLN A 11 8.73 -13.96 4.82
N PHE A 12 8.58 -13.00 3.91
CA PHE A 12 8.27 -11.60 4.25
C PHE A 12 7.44 -10.91 3.16
N CYS A 13 6.85 -9.78 3.54
CA CYS A 13 6.16 -8.90 2.61
C CYS A 13 7.16 -8.02 1.85
N SER A 14 7.19 -8.09 0.53
CA SER A 14 8.04 -7.23 -0.31
C SER A 14 7.69 -5.73 -0.21
N GLY A 15 6.51 -5.37 0.31
CA GLY A 15 6.06 -3.98 0.44
C GLY A 15 6.39 -3.32 1.77
N CYS A 16 6.34 -4.06 2.89
CA CYS A 16 6.60 -3.51 4.23
C CYS A 16 7.66 -4.28 5.02
N ASN A 17 8.27 -5.32 4.46
CA ASN A 17 9.27 -6.18 5.10
C ASN A 17 8.81 -6.89 6.38
N ASN A 18 7.52 -6.87 6.70
CA ASN A 18 7.00 -7.64 7.82
C ASN A 18 6.99 -9.15 7.50
N PRO A 19 7.30 -10.00 8.49
CA PRO A 19 7.30 -11.45 8.35
C PRO A 19 5.92 -11.99 7.97
N PHE A 20 5.92 -13.08 7.21
CA PHE A 20 4.76 -13.97 7.12
C PHE A 20 4.83 -15.04 8.22
N HIS A 21 3.68 -15.36 8.79
CA HIS A 21 3.51 -16.32 9.87
C HIS A 21 2.51 -17.40 9.49
N THR A 22 2.82 -18.65 9.79
CA THR A 22 1.86 -19.77 9.80
C THR A 22 1.18 -19.92 11.16
N THR A 23 1.89 -19.56 12.24
CA THR A 23 1.38 -19.45 13.60
C THR A 23 1.59 -18.01 14.06
N CYS A 24 0.51 -17.23 14.13
CA CYS A 24 0.59 -15.83 14.48
C CYS A 24 0.57 -15.64 16.00
N ALA A 25 1.53 -14.85 16.50
CA ALA A 25 1.65 -14.49 17.90
C ALA A 25 1.10 -13.08 18.20
N VAL A 26 0.54 -12.40 17.20
CA VAL A 26 -0.11 -11.10 17.41
C VAL A 26 -1.42 -11.34 18.14
N ASP A 27 -1.57 -10.72 19.30
CA ASP A 27 -2.76 -10.84 20.14
C ASP A 27 -4.03 -10.57 19.34
N GLU A 28 -5.05 -11.39 19.55
CA GLU A 28 -6.37 -11.28 18.90
C GLU A 28 -6.34 -11.35 17.36
N CYS A 29 -5.24 -11.81 16.75
CA CYS A 29 -5.26 -12.17 15.34
C CYS A 29 -6.09 -13.45 15.14
N SER A 30 -7.20 -13.34 14.42
CA SER A 30 -8.08 -14.46 14.07
C SER A 30 -7.81 -15.04 12.68
N VAL A 31 -6.85 -14.50 11.94
CA VAL A 31 -6.51 -14.95 10.58
C VAL A 31 -5.85 -16.32 10.65
N SER A 32 -6.45 -17.30 9.99
CA SER A 32 -5.89 -18.65 9.84
C SER A 32 -5.01 -18.74 8.60
N GLY A 33 -4.01 -19.62 8.66
CA GLY A 33 -3.07 -19.84 7.56
C GLY A 33 -2.00 -18.76 7.44
N LEU A 34 -1.24 -18.82 6.34
CA LEU A 34 -0.08 -17.98 6.09
C LEU A 34 -0.49 -16.51 5.87
N HIS A 35 -0.11 -15.61 6.77
CA HIS A 35 -0.39 -14.18 6.65
C HIS A 35 0.70 -13.29 7.24
N ALA A 36 0.68 -12.01 6.90
CA ALA A 36 1.52 -10.98 7.49
C ALA A 36 0.65 -9.82 7.99
N HIS A 37 1.14 -9.10 8.99
CA HIS A 37 0.51 -7.87 9.46
C HIS A 37 1.11 -6.68 8.70
N HIS A 38 0.28 -5.96 7.97
CA HIS A 38 0.72 -4.86 7.10
C HIS A 38 0.37 -3.51 7.73
N PRO A 39 1.27 -2.51 7.69
CA PRO A 39 0.93 -1.13 8.03
C PRO A 39 0.05 -0.52 6.93
N ARG A 40 -0.64 0.57 7.23
CA ARG A 40 -1.64 1.18 6.34
C ARG A 40 -1.07 1.73 5.03
N ASP A 41 0.21 2.05 5.00
CA ASP A 41 0.96 2.52 3.83
C ASP A 41 1.69 1.38 3.07
N CYS A 42 1.46 0.13 3.45
CA CYS A 42 2.00 -1.00 2.70
C CYS A 42 1.35 -1.09 1.30
N LEU A 43 2.18 -1.38 0.30
CA LEU A 43 1.72 -1.74 -1.05
C LEU A 43 0.70 -2.89 -1.06
N PHE A 44 0.67 -3.76 -0.04
CA PHE A 44 -0.36 -4.78 0.11
C PHE A 44 -1.78 -4.19 0.09
N TYR A 45 -2.00 -3.05 0.74
CA TYR A 45 -3.28 -2.32 0.74
C TYR A 45 -3.36 -1.31 -0.39
N LEU A 46 -2.31 -0.50 -0.60
CA LEU A 46 -2.37 0.61 -1.54
C LEU A 46 -2.45 0.17 -3.02
N ARG A 47 -2.08 -1.08 -3.34
CA ARG A 47 -2.28 -1.62 -4.70
C ARG A 47 -3.74 -1.80 -5.10
N ASP A 48 -4.67 -1.79 -4.13
CA ASP A 48 -6.11 -1.91 -4.38
C ASP A 48 -6.76 -0.54 -4.62
N TRP A 49 -6.01 0.55 -4.48
CA TRP A 49 -6.48 1.89 -4.84
C TRP A 49 -6.32 2.15 -6.33
N GLU A 50 -7.29 2.87 -6.89
CA GLU A 50 -7.15 3.36 -8.26
C GLU A 50 -5.96 4.33 -8.40
N PRO A 51 -5.27 4.33 -9.56
CA PRO A 51 -4.16 5.24 -9.80
C PRO A 51 -4.51 6.70 -9.51
N SER A 52 -5.71 7.16 -9.87
CA SER A 52 -6.18 8.52 -9.61
C SER A 52 -6.23 8.88 -8.13
N ARG A 53 -6.58 7.92 -7.25
CA ARG A 53 -6.61 8.14 -5.79
C ARG A 53 -5.19 8.22 -5.22
N LEU A 54 -4.27 7.38 -5.70
CA LEU A 54 -2.86 7.44 -5.33
C LEU A 54 -2.21 8.76 -5.81
N GLN A 55 -2.54 9.20 -7.02
CA GLN A 55 -2.13 10.49 -7.56
C GLN A 55 -2.66 11.65 -6.71
N ALA A 56 -3.95 11.64 -6.35
CA ALA A 56 -4.53 12.66 -5.47
C ALA A 56 -3.79 12.74 -4.13
N LEU A 57 -3.41 11.60 -3.55
CA LEU A 57 -2.61 11.57 -2.33
C LEU A 57 -1.25 12.26 -2.50
N LEU A 58 -0.55 11.99 -3.61
CA LEU A 58 0.72 12.65 -3.94
C LEU A 58 0.54 14.15 -4.21
N GLN A 59 -0.49 14.54 -4.95
CA GLN A 59 -0.82 15.94 -5.25
C GLN A 59 -1.10 16.75 -3.98
N ASN A 60 -1.92 16.22 -3.08
CA ASN A 60 -2.26 16.86 -1.81
C ASN A 60 -1.03 17.09 -0.91
N ASN A 61 0.04 16.34 -1.14
CA ASN A 61 1.30 16.44 -0.41
C ASN A 61 2.42 17.11 -1.23
N GLY A 62 2.11 17.69 -2.39
CA GLY A 62 3.08 18.40 -3.23
C GLY A 62 4.18 17.52 -3.85
N VAL A 63 3.95 16.21 -3.97
CA VAL A 63 4.92 15.27 -4.56
C VAL A 63 4.62 15.08 -6.04
N ALA A 64 5.60 15.39 -6.88
CA ALA A 64 5.51 15.18 -8.32
C ALA A 64 5.59 13.69 -8.68
N PHE A 65 4.87 13.30 -9.74
CA PHE A 65 4.90 11.96 -10.33
C PHE A 65 4.76 12.07 -11.85
N ASN A 66 5.18 11.02 -12.55
CA ASN A 66 5.13 10.95 -14.00
C ASN A 66 3.79 10.39 -14.46
N THR A 67 3.24 10.99 -15.51
CA THR A 67 2.09 10.47 -16.28
C THR A 67 2.49 10.13 -17.71
N GLU A 68 3.51 10.81 -18.23
CA GLU A 68 4.10 10.56 -19.55
C GLU A 68 5.34 9.67 -19.45
N PRO A 69 5.57 8.80 -20.44
CA PRO A 69 6.77 7.99 -20.49
C PRO A 69 8.03 8.87 -20.65
N PRO A 70 9.16 8.52 -20.03
CA PRO A 70 10.42 9.23 -20.26
C PRO A 70 10.82 9.22 -21.75
N PRO A 71 11.50 10.26 -22.25
CA PRO A 71 11.98 10.30 -23.64
C PRO A 71 12.77 9.05 -24.01
N GLY A 72 12.44 8.43 -25.15
CA GLY A 72 13.10 7.21 -25.64
C GLY A 72 12.56 5.90 -25.04
N THR A 73 11.52 5.95 -24.19
CA THR A 73 10.86 4.75 -23.66
C THR A 73 9.89 4.19 -24.70
N GLN A 74 9.98 2.89 -24.99
CA GLN A 74 8.99 2.22 -25.85
C GLN A 74 7.62 2.22 -25.18
N THR A 75 6.60 2.66 -25.91
CA THR A 75 5.22 2.72 -25.44
C THR A 75 4.39 1.56 -25.98
N GLY A 76 3.35 1.15 -25.25
CA GLY A 76 2.43 0.09 -25.65
C GLY A 76 2.56 -1.16 -24.78
N LEU A 77 3.77 -1.55 -24.40
CA LEU A 77 4.04 -2.69 -23.52
C LEU A 77 4.94 -2.29 -22.35
N CYS A 78 4.62 -2.78 -21.16
CA CYS A 78 5.33 -2.46 -19.93
C CYS A 78 6.72 -3.09 -19.92
N GLY A 79 7.75 -2.24 -19.82
CA GLY A 79 9.16 -2.64 -19.85
C GLY A 79 9.78 -3.06 -18.52
N VAL A 80 9.01 -3.07 -17.41
CA VAL A 80 9.51 -3.53 -16.10
C VAL A 80 9.99 -4.97 -16.21
N ILE A 81 11.23 -5.23 -15.79
CA ILE A 81 11.82 -6.57 -15.81
C ILE A 81 11.29 -7.38 -14.63
N GLU A 82 10.77 -8.56 -14.93
CA GLU A 82 10.28 -9.53 -13.97
C GLU A 82 11.03 -10.86 -14.17
N GLN A 83 11.35 -11.52 -13.06
CA GLN A 83 11.85 -12.89 -13.06
C GLN A 83 10.65 -13.84 -13.16
N LYS A 84 10.43 -14.45 -14.33
CA LYS A 84 9.28 -15.34 -14.57
C LYS A 84 9.63 -16.78 -14.22
N ASP A 85 8.65 -17.56 -13.77
CA ASP A 85 8.85 -19.00 -13.55
C ASP A 85 8.38 -19.75 -14.80
N GLU A 86 9.34 -20.14 -15.64
CA GLU A 86 9.09 -20.86 -16.89
C GLU A 86 9.75 -22.23 -16.82
N GLY A 87 8.96 -23.26 -16.51
CA GLY A 87 9.43 -24.65 -16.48
C GLY A 87 10.56 -24.90 -15.46
N GLY A 88 10.56 -24.20 -14.33
CA GLY A 88 11.62 -24.29 -13.31
C GLY A 88 12.87 -23.47 -13.62
N GLN A 89 12.90 -22.77 -14.76
CA GLN A 89 13.88 -21.72 -15.03
C GLN A 89 13.30 -20.37 -14.57
N GLN A 90 14.20 -19.47 -14.17
CA GLN A 90 13.85 -18.15 -13.68
C GLN A 90 14.44 -17.03 -14.57
N PRO A 91 14.09 -16.94 -15.87
CA PRO A 91 14.62 -15.93 -16.76
C PRO A 91 14.08 -14.53 -16.43
N ASP A 92 14.95 -13.53 -16.57
CA ASP A 92 14.56 -12.12 -16.55
C ASP A 92 13.94 -11.75 -17.90
N SER A 93 12.70 -11.27 -17.88
CA SER A 93 12.02 -10.79 -19.09
C SER A 93 11.13 -9.59 -18.79
N ALA A 94 10.82 -8.79 -19.80
CA ALA A 94 9.87 -7.70 -19.63
C ALA A 94 8.49 -8.22 -19.22
N CYS A 95 7.81 -7.47 -18.36
CA CYS A 95 6.43 -7.68 -17.96
C CYS A 95 5.54 -7.87 -19.19
N GLY A 96 5.65 -6.96 -20.17
CA GLY A 96 4.95 -7.06 -21.45
C GLY A 96 3.45 -6.81 -21.38
N ALA A 97 2.89 -6.48 -20.21
CA ALA A 97 1.49 -6.10 -20.08
C ALA A 97 1.20 -4.74 -20.75
N GLN A 98 -0.04 -4.56 -21.23
CA GLN A 98 -0.45 -3.35 -21.93
C GLN A 98 -0.30 -2.10 -21.05
N THR A 99 0.26 -1.03 -21.63
CA THR A 99 0.36 0.28 -20.97
C THR A 99 -0.87 1.13 -21.28
N GLN A 100 -1.23 2.04 -20.36
CA GLN A 100 -2.32 2.99 -20.55
C GLN A 100 -1.78 4.44 -20.66
N PRO A 101 -2.47 5.34 -21.38
CA PRO A 101 -2.18 6.77 -21.33
C PRO A 101 -2.21 7.29 -19.88
N GLY A 102 -1.29 8.19 -19.53
CA GLY A 102 -1.19 8.74 -18.18
C GLY A 102 -0.51 7.85 -17.14
N HIS A 103 -0.04 6.65 -17.51
CA HIS A 103 0.66 5.71 -16.62
C HIS A 103 2.18 5.64 -16.84
N ALA A 104 2.77 6.67 -17.41
CA ALA A 104 4.21 6.81 -17.62
C ALA A 104 4.88 5.65 -18.37
N GLY A 105 4.15 4.99 -19.28
CA GLY A 105 4.64 3.81 -20.02
C GLY A 105 4.67 2.52 -19.20
N LEU A 106 4.00 2.48 -18.05
CA LEU A 106 3.86 1.29 -17.20
C LEU A 106 2.47 0.66 -17.38
N CYS A 107 2.36 -0.65 -17.14
CA CYS A 107 1.05 -1.28 -16.94
C CYS A 107 0.46 -0.81 -15.61
N GLU A 108 -0.85 -0.96 -15.43
CA GLU A 108 -1.55 -0.47 -14.25
C GLU A 108 -0.97 -1.00 -12.92
N LYS A 109 -0.63 -2.30 -12.85
CA LYS A 109 0.06 -2.90 -11.70
C LYS A 109 1.33 -2.14 -11.35
N HIS A 110 2.25 -2.03 -12.30
CA HIS A 110 3.54 -1.39 -12.07
C HIS A 110 3.43 0.12 -11.87
N TYR A 111 2.41 0.76 -12.46
CA TYR A 111 2.13 2.17 -12.21
C TYR A 111 1.67 2.40 -10.77
N ARG A 112 0.79 1.55 -10.21
CA ARG A 112 0.44 1.60 -8.79
C ARG A 112 1.67 1.38 -7.90
N GLU A 113 2.52 0.41 -8.23
CA GLU A 113 3.78 0.18 -7.49
C GLU A 113 4.71 1.40 -7.51
N TYR A 114 4.84 2.06 -8.66
CA TYR A 114 5.57 3.31 -8.81
C TYR A 114 4.99 4.43 -7.91
N LEU A 115 3.69 4.68 -7.97
CA LEU A 115 3.06 5.73 -7.16
C LEU A 115 3.19 5.44 -5.65
N VAL A 116 3.00 4.19 -5.25
CA VAL A 116 3.18 3.76 -3.85
C VAL A 116 4.63 3.88 -3.41
N SER A 117 5.60 3.63 -4.30
CA SER A 117 7.01 3.88 -3.98
C SER A 117 7.27 5.35 -3.66
N LEU A 118 6.62 6.28 -4.37
CA LEU A 118 6.72 7.71 -4.09
C LEU A 118 6.04 8.07 -2.76
N ILE A 119 4.83 7.58 -2.52
CA ILE A 119 4.07 7.76 -1.26
C ILE A 119 4.94 7.33 -0.07
N ASN A 120 5.48 6.12 -0.16
CA ASN A 120 6.28 5.54 0.91
C ASN A 120 7.61 6.28 1.11
N SER A 121 8.26 6.68 0.01
CA SER A 121 9.53 7.41 0.06
C SER A 121 9.44 8.77 0.75
N HIS A 122 8.26 9.41 0.74
CA HIS A 122 8.00 10.71 1.39
C HIS A 122 7.19 10.57 2.69
N SER A 123 7.01 9.34 3.22
CA SER A 123 6.27 9.10 4.46
C SER A 123 4.84 9.64 4.46
N ILE A 124 4.15 9.57 3.31
CA ILE A 124 2.80 10.10 3.19
C ILE A 124 1.79 9.11 3.78
N ASP A 125 0.96 9.59 4.71
CA ASP A 125 -0.10 8.80 5.33
C ASP A 125 -1.32 8.70 4.39
N PRO A 126 -1.84 7.51 4.06
CA PRO A 126 -3.05 7.36 3.25
C PRO A 126 -4.36 7.63 4.01
N ALA A 127 -4.35 7.62 5.35
CA ALA A 127 -5.54 7.75 6.18
C ALA A 127 -6.39 9.02 5.91
N PRO A 128 -5.81 10.19 5.58
CA PRO A 128 -6.59 11.39 5.25
C PRO A 128 -7.52 11.25 4.04
N LEU A 129 -7.30 10.25 3.18
CA LEU A 129 -8.19 9.96 2.04
C LEU A 129 -9.14 8.79 2.31
N TYR A 130 -9.18 8.23 3.52
CA TYR A 130 -10.11 7.17 3.87
C TYR A 130 -11.55 7.67 3.87
N SER A 131 -12.44 6.86 3.30
CA SER A 131 -13.87 6.94 3.59
C SER A 131 -14.13 6.57 5.06
N SER A 132 -15.30 6.95 5.57
CA SER A 132 -15.74 6.56 6.92
C SER A 132 -15.66 5.05 7.17
N SER A 133 -15.98 4.24 6.17
CA SER A 133 -15.91 2.77 6.26
C SER A 133 -14.47 2.25 6.31
N GLU A 134 -13.56 2.83 5.52
CA GLU A 134 -12.15 2.46 5.54
C GLU A 134 -11.48 2.86 6.86
N LEU A 135 -11.82 4.03 7.41
CA LEU A 135 -11.34 4.49 8.70
C LEU A 135 -11.77 3.54 9.82
N LEU A 136 -13.06 3.20 9.91
CA LEU A 136 -13.54 2.22 10.89
C LEU A 136 -12.88 0.84 10.74
N LEU A 137 -12.66 0.40 9.50
CA LEU A 137 -11.97 -0.86 9.23
C LEU A 137 -10.50 -0.80 9.68
N ALA A 138 -9.81 0.31 9.43
CA ALA A 138 -8.44 0.52 9.89
C ALA A 138 -8.36 0.56 11.41
N CYS A 139 -9.26 1.29 12.08
CA CYS A 139 -9.32 1.35 13.54
C CYS A 139 -9.52 -0.03 14.15
N ARG A 140 -10.49 -0.82 13.67
CA ARG A 140 -10.67 -2.20 14.14
C ARG A 140 -9.45 -3.08 13.88
N ARG A 141 -8.80 -2.94 12.72
CA ARG A 141 -7.62 -3.73 12.35
C ARG A 141 -6.42 -3.42 13.25
N TYR A 142 -6.21 -2.15 13.57
CA TYR A 142 -5.09 -1.68 14.38
C TYR A 142 -5.45 -1.50 15.87
N LYS A 143 -6.65 -1.92 16.27
CA LYS A 143 -7.17 -1.84 17.64
C LYS A 143 -7.20 -0.42 18.22
N VAL A 144 -7.47 0.55 17.36
CA VAL A 144 -7.78 1.92 17.79
C VAL A 144 -9.23 1.91 18.25
N ASP A 145 -9.46 2.32 19.50
CA ASP A 145 -10.79 2.37 20.08
C ASP A 145 -11.68 3.36 19.31
N ASP A 146 -12.77 2.82 18.75
CA ASP A 146 -13.77 3.49 17.93
C ASP A 146 -15.11 3.67 18.67
N ALA A 147 -15.12 3.64 20.02
CA ALA A 147 -16.33 3.85 20.80
C ALA A 147 -16.99 5.19 20.44
N ARG A 148 -18.20 5.10 19.85
CA ARG A 148 -19.09 6.24 19.70
C ARG A 148 -19.67 6.60 21.05
N ARG A 149 -19.67 7.88 21.39
CA ARG A 149 -20.48 8.39 22.49
C ARG A 149 -21.95 8.36 22.04
N ASP A 150 -22.83 7.82 22.87
CA ASP A 150 -24.25 7.72 22.53
C ASP A 150 -24.86 9.12 22.31
N GLY A 151 -25.56 9.32 21.17
CA GLY A 151 -26.39 10.51 20.91
C GLY A 151 -25.93 11.48 19.82
N GLU A 152 -24.90 11.15 19.03
CA GLU A 152 -24.26 12.08 18.08
C GLU A 152 -24.65 11.83 16.60
N ASP A 153 -25.92 12.05 16.25
CA ASP A 153 -26.36 12.12 14.84
C ASP A 153 -26.38 13.58 14.34
N GLY A 154 -25.62 13.89 13.28
CA GLY A 154 -25.57 15.23 12.66
C GLY A 154 -24.14 15.79 12.48
N GLU A 155 -23.93 17.10 12.73
CA GLU A 155 -22.59 17.74 12.74
C GLU A 155 -21.59 17.01 13.65
N ALA A 156 -22.09 16.33 14.68
CA ALA A 156 -21.32 15.48 15.58
C ALA A 156 -20.69 14.25 14.90
N GLY A 157 -21.25 13.78 13.77
CA GLY A 157 -20.69 12.71 12.97
C GLY A 157 -19.40 13.12 12.25
N PHE A 158 -19.30 14.36 11.76
CA PHE A 158 -18.07 14.89 11.17
C PHE A 158 -16.98 15.00 12.24
N THR A 159 -17.30 15.55 13.42
CA THR A 159 -16.35 15.65 14.54
C THR A 159 -15.89 14.28 15.04
N TYR A 160 -16.76 13.27 15.01
CA TYR A 160 -16.41 11.89 15.34
C TYR A 160 -15.36 11.32 14.39
N TYR A 161 -15.59 11.37 13.07
CA TYR A 161 -14.63 10.82 12.11
C TYR A 161 -13.31 11.60 12.08
N SER A 162 -13.34 12.92 12.23
CA SER A 162 -12.11 13.73 12.36
C SER A 162 -11.31 13.35 13.61
N SER A 163 -11.98 13.17 14.75
CA SER A 163 -11.32 12.76 16.00
C SER A 163 -10.74 11.35 15.89
N LEU A 164 -11.48 10.44 15.25
CA LEU A 164 -11.04 9.06 15.03
C LEU A 164 -9.84 8.98 14.07
N LEU A 165 -9.83 9.79 13.01
CA LEU A 165 -8.70 9.91 12.10
C LEU A 165 -7.45 10.39 12.85
N GLN A 166 -7.58 11.45 13.65
CA GLN A 166 -6.48 11.97 14.46
C GLN A 166 -5.94 10.89 15.40
N LYS A 167 -6.83 10.20 16.12
CA LYS A 167 -6.47 9.10 17.02
C LYS A 167 -5.72 7.96 16.30
N LEU A 168 -6.20 7.55 15.12
CA LEU A 168 -5.51 6.54 14.30
C LEU A 168 -4.09 6.98 13.93
N MET A 169 -3.92 8.24 13.52
CA MET A 169 -2.64 8.77 13.09
C MET A 169 -1.65 8.93 14.26
N ASP A 170 -2.15 9.26 15.46
CA ASP A 170 -1.34 9.43 16.67
C ASP A 170 -0.95 8.10 17.32
N GLU A 171 -1.87 7.13 17.39
CA GLU A 171 -1.65 5.86 18.09
C GLU A 171 -0.97 4.80 17.21
N VAL A 172 -1.19 4.84 15.88
CA VAL A 172 -0.69 3.82 14.97
C VAL A 172 0.30 4.46 14.00
N PRO A 173 1.61 4.18 14.10
CA PRO A 173 2.58 4.71 13.16
C PRO A 173 2.43 4.09 11.77
N LEU A 174 3.00 4.76 10.77
CA LEU A 174 3.26 4.15 9.47
C LEU A 174 4.32 3.04 9.59
N GLY A 175 4.47 2.22 8.55
CA GLY A 175 5.42 1.11 8.56
C GLY A 175 6.85 1.54 8.83
N ASP A 176 7.45 0.98 9.88
CA ASP A 176 8.84 1.21 10.33
C ASP A 176 9.87 0.59 9.38
N LYS A 177 9.54 -0.56 8.78
CA LYS A 177 10.41 -1.28 7.83
C LYS A 177 10.07 -1.01 6.36
N VAL A 178 9.10 -0.11 6.10
CA VAL A 178 8.81 0.36 4.74
C VAL A 178 10.00 1.21 4.26
N PRO A 179 10.59 0.94 3.08
CA PRO A 179 11.71 1.72 2.58
C PRO A 179 11.33 3.20 2.36
N ARG A 180 12.13 4.13 2.92
CA ARG A 180 11.92 5.59 2.81
C ARG A 180 13.18 6.31 2.34
N LYS A 181 13.04 7.50 1.75
CA LYS A 181 14.20 8.38 1.49
C LYS A 181 14.74 8.87 2.83
N LYS A 182 16.07 8.83 2.96
CA LYS A 182 16.80 9.42 4.09
C LYS A 182 17.06 10.89 3.84
#